data_AF-A0A821AB86-F1
#
_entry.id   AF-A0A821AB86-F1
#
_cell.length_a   1.000
_cell.length_b   1.000
_cell.length_c   1.000
_cell.angle_alpha   90.00
_cell.angle_beta   90.00
_cell.angle_gamma   90.00
#
_symmetry.space_group_name_H-M   'P 1'
#
loop_
_entity.id
_entity.type
_entity.pdbx_description
1 polymer ?
#
loop_
_entity_poly.entity_id
_entity_poly.type
_entity_poly.pdbx_seq_one_letter_code
_entity_poly.pdbx_strand_id
1 'polypeptide(L)'
;MSSSKTNALLSCPAGTYNPNQGSTSSQACIKCAIGSYNQFAGRSTCVTCDSGAYCDTVGATGQQYCPAGTYNPNRGSTSSKACIKCPVGSYNQFAGRSACVTCDSGAYCDTVG
;
A
#
# COMPACT_ATOMS: atom_id res chain seq x y z
N MET A 1 -13.70 17.84 -36.38
CA MET A 1 -13.26 16.80 -35.42
C MET A 1 -12.89 17.50 -34.12
N SER A 2 -13.90 17.85 -33.31
CA SER A 2 -13.69 18.55 -32.04
C SER A 2 -13.97 17.54 -30.94
N SER A 3 -12.92 16.87 -30.45
CA SER A 3 -13.04 15.93 -29.34
C SER A 3 -13.47 16.71 -28.10
N SER A 4 -14.66 16.37 -27.63
CA SER A 4 -15.32 16.83 -26.42
C SER A 4 -14.34 17.15 -25.29
N LYS A 5 -14.12 18.45 -25.05
CA LYS A 5 -13.72 18.93 -23.72
C LYS A 5 -14.92 18.80 -22.79
N THR A 6 -15.26 17.57 -22.43
CA THR A 6 -15.95 17.35 -21.16
C THR A 6 -14.97 17.84 -20.09
N ASN A 7 -15.48 18.55 -19.09
CA ASN A 7 -14.73 19.18 -18.02
C ASN A 7 -13.99 18.13 -17.14
N ALA A 8 -12.98 17.46 -17.70
CA ALA A 8 -12.03 16.63 -16.99
C ALA A 8 -11.05 17.58 -16.30
N LEU A 9 -11.48 18.09 -15.14
CA LEU A 9 -10.62 18.79 -14.19
C LEU A 9 -9.27 18.09 -14.18
N LEU A 10 -8.22 18.82 -14.53
CA LEU A 10 -6.89 18.28 -14.73
C LEU A 10 -6.28 17.89 -13.38
N SER A 11 -6.76 16.77 -12.88
CA SER A 11 -6.48 16.21 -11.58
C SER A 11 -5.38 15.19 -11.75
N CYS A 12 -4.42 15.17 -10.82
CA CYS A 12 -3.32 14.22 -10.89
C CYS A 12 -3.85 12.78 -10.92
N PRO A 13 -3.40 11.94 -11.87
CA PRO A 13 -3.87 10.56 -11.97
C PRO A 13 -3.48 9.74 -10.73
N ALA A 14 -4.07 8.56 -10.58
CA ALA A 14 -3.64 7.59 -9.58
C ALA A 14 -2.12 7.36 -9.66
N GLY A 15 -1.50 7.10 -8.51
CA GLY A 15 -0.05 7.02 -8.35
C GLY A 15 0.63 8.39 -8.25
N THR A 16 -0.09 9.49 -8.43
CA THR A 16 0.46 10.85 -8.30
C THR A 16 -0.43 11.74 -7.45
N TYR A 17 0.12 12.84 -6.95
CA TYR A 17 -0.61 13.83 -6.16
C TYR A 17 -0.11 15.24 -6.50
N ASN A 18 -0.88 16.26 -6.12
CA ASN A 18 -0.41 17.64 -6.16
C ASN A 18 -0.85 18.41 -4.92
N PRO A 19 0.09 18.86 -4.06
CA PRO A 19 -0.26 19.58 -2.84
C PRO A 19 -0.86 20.97 -3.12
N ASN A 20 -0.62 21.54 -4.29
CA ASN A 20 -1.18 22.82 -4.71
C ASN A 20 -2.57 22.60 -5.35
N GLN A 21 -3.63 22.83 -4.57
CA GLN A 21 -5.01 22.75 -5.06
C GLN A 21 -5.21 23.68 -6.28
N GLY A 22 -5.76 23.16 -7.38
CA GLY A 22 -6.12 23.96 -8.55
C GLY A 22 -5.08 24.02 -9.69
N SER A 23 -4.00 23.24 -9.64
CA SER A 23 -3.09 23.14 -10.79
C SER A 23 -3.83 22.58 -12.02
N THR A 24 -3.72 23.30 -13.14
CA THR A 24 -4.27 22.90 -14.44
C THR A 24 -3.22 22.25 -15.34
N SER A 25 -2.04 21.93 -14.80
CA SER A 25 -0.92 21.25 -15.49
C SER A 25 -0.64 19.86 -14.90
N SER A 26 -0.57 18.85 -15.77
CA SER A 26 -0.29 17.45 -15.41
C SER A 26 1.18 17.22 -15.07
N GLN A 27 2.04 18.16 -15.47
CA GLN A 27 3.46 18.20 -15.13
C GLN A 27 3.68 18.58 -13.66
N ALA A 28 2.69 19.17 -12.99
CA ALA A 28 2.76 19.47 -11.56
C ALA A 28 2.47 18.25 -10.67
N CYS A 29 2.15 17.08 -11.27
CA CYS A 29 1.84 15.87 -10.52
C CYS A 29 3.11 15.16 -10.04
N ILE A 30 3.18 14.97 -8.73
CA ILE A 30 4.30 14.34 -8.03
C ILE A 30 3.95 12.86 -7.86
N LYS A 31 4.84 11.95 -8.26
CA LYS A 31 4.64 10.51 -8.02
C LYS A 31 4.69 10.22 -6.51
N CYS A 32 3.87 9.28 -6.06
CA CYS A 32 4.00 8.76 -4.70
C CYS A 32 5.38 8.13 -4.52
N ALA A 33 6.11 8.51 -3.46
CA ALA A 33 7.33 7.84 -3.09
C ALA A 33 7.04 6.40 -2.61
N ILE A 34 8.05 5.54 -2.64
CA ILE A 34 7.99 4.23 -1.97
C ILE A 34 7.55 4.41 -0.51
N GLY A 35 6.84 3.42 0.02
CA GLY A 35 6.16 3.51 1.32
C GLY A 35 4.82 4.26 1.27
N SER A 36 4.44 4.82 0.13
CA SER A 36 3.13 5.45 -0.08
C SER A 36 2.53 5.12 -1.43
N TYR A 37 1.21 5.29 -1.55
CA TYR A 37 0.45 5.05 -2.77
C TYR A 37 -0.69 6.04 -2.93
N ASN A 38 -1.27 6.13 -4.12
CA ASN A 38 -2.51 6.86 -4.32
C ASN A 38 -3.41 6.13 -5.34
N GLN A 39 -4.56 5.66 -4.87
CA GLN A 39 -5.50 4.91 -5.70
C GLN A 39 -6.42 5.77 -6.57
N PHE A 40 -6.58 7.07 -6.25
CA PHE A 40 -7.59 7.91 -6.91
C PHE A 40 -6.98 9.15 -7.56
N ALA A 41 -7.59 9.63 -8.64
CA ALA A 41 -7.19 10.89 -9.22
C ALA A 41 -7.55 12.08 -8.31
N GLY A 42 -6.86 13.20 -8.49
CA GLY A 42 -7.19 14.49 -7.84
C GLY A 42 -6.80 14.60 -6.38
N ARG A 43 -5.95 13.69 -5.90
CA ARG A 43 -5.46 13.77 -4.52
C ARG A 43 -4.37 14.82 -4.36
N SER A 44 -4.41 15.47 -3.20
CA SER A 44 -3.38 16.41 -2.77
C SER A 44 -2.25 15.77 -1.99
N THR A 45 -2.37 14.49 -1.63
CA THR A 45 -1.36 13.71 -0.91
C THR A 45 -1.44 12.22 -1.29
N CYS A 46 -0.34 11.49 -1.09
CA CYS A 46 -0.36 10.03 -1.10
C CYS A 46 -0.70 9.48 0.29
N VAL A 47 -1.26 8.28 0.31
CA VAL A 47 -1.56 7.49 1.50
C VAL A 47 -0.35 6.63 1.84
N THR A 48 0.10 6.66 3.09
CA THR A 48 1.15 5.76 3.57
C THR A 48 0.67 4.32 3.55
N CYS A 49 1.50 3.40 3.08
CA CYS A 49 1.22 1.97 3.13
C CYS A 49 0.90 1.51 4.56
N ASP A 50 -0.14 0.71 4.72
CA ASP A 50 -0.57 0.21 6.02
C ASP A 50 0.36 -0.88 6.57
N SER A 51 0.30 -1.10 7.88
CA SER A 51 0.86 -2.30 8.51
C SER A 51 0.22 -3.54 7.88
N GLY A 52 1.01 -4.57 7.67
CA GLY A 52 0.64 -5.76 6.90
C GLY A 52 0.87 -5.61 5.39
N ALA A 53 1.33 -4.44 4.92
CA ALA A 53 1.61 -4.19 3.52
C ALA A 53 2.94 -3.43 3.33
N TYR A 54 3.34 -3.27 2.07
CA TYR A 54 4.47 -2.46 1.63
C TYR A 54 4.20 -1.85 0.25
N CYS A 55 4.90 -0.75 -0.05
CA CYS A 55 4.80 -0.01 -1.30
C CYS A 55 6.23 0.13 -1.84
N ASP A 56 6.65 -0.75 -2.73
CA ASP A 56 8.03 -0.80 -3.26
C ASP A 56 8.22 -0.04 -4.58
N THR A 57 7.12 0.45 -5.15
CA THR A 57 7.10 1.07 -6.46
C THR A 57 6.84 2.57 -6.34
N VAL A 58 7.67 3.39 -7.00
CA VAL A 58 7.40 4.82 -7.14
C VAL A 58 6.18 5.01 -8.03
N GLY A 59 5.22 5.78 -7.55
CA GLY A 59 3.94 5.99 -8.21
C GLY A 59 2.94 4.85 -8.00
N ALA A 60 3.06 4.11 -6.90
CA ALA A 60 2.13 3.03 -6.58
C ALA A 60 0.68 3.52 -6.52
N THR A 61 -0.22 2.76 -7.15
CA THR A 61 -1.68 2.99 -7.09
C THR A 61 -2.36 2.19 -5.97
N GLY A 62 -1.61 1.31 -5.32
CA GLY A 62 -2.07 0.46 -4.24
C GLY A 62 -0.89 -0.05 -3.40
N GLN A 63 -1.21 -0.70 -2.30
CA GLN A 63 -0.25 -1.37 -1.45
C GLN A 63 -0.16 -2.86 -1.77
N GLN A 64 1.00 -3.46 -1.54
CA GLN A 64 1.20 -4.90 -1.68
C GLN A 64 1.19 -5.57 -0.32
N TYR A 65 0.27 -6.51 -0.13
CA TYR A 65 0.11 -7.19 1.15
C TYR A 65 1.23 -8.21 1.39
N CYS A 66 1.69 -8.28 2.63
CA CYS A 66 2.50 -9.39 3.09
C CYS A 66 1.71 -10.70 2.95
N PRO A 67 2.31 -11.76 2.40
CA PRO A 67 1.61 -13.02 2.17
C PRO A 67 1.19 -13.68 3.50
N ALA A 68 0.27 -14.64 3.40
CA ALA A 68 -0.05 -15.52 4.52
C ALA A 68 1.25 -16.13 5.09
N GLY A 69 1.24 -16.36 6.40
CA GLY A 69 2.42 -16.80 7.13
C GLY A 69 3.44 -15.74 7.51
N THR A 70 3.24 -14.53 7.01
CA THR A 70 4.05 -13.38 7.37
C THR A 70 3.18 -12.26 7.94
N TYR A 71 3.83 -11.29 8.55
CA TYR A 71 3.20 -10.07 9.03
C TYR A 71 4.14 -8.89 8.85
N ASN A 72 3.60 -7.68 8.82
CA ASN A 72 4.41 -6.48 8.89
C ASN A 72 3.83 -5.52 9.93
N PRO A 73 4.52 -5.27 11.06
CA PRO A 73 4.00 -4.38 12.09
C PRO A 73 4.09 -2.90 11.71
N ASN A 74 4.86 -2.55 10.68
CA ASN A 74 5.22 -1.17 10.36
C ASN A 74 4.40 -0.60 9.21
N ARG A 75 3.93 0.63 9.36
CA ARG A 75 3.40 1.44 8.25
C ARG A 75 4.56 2.00 7.41
N GLY A 76 4.29 2.32 6.15
CA GLY A 76 5.24 2.98 5.25
C GLY A 76 6.38 2.08 4.77
N SER A 77 6.22 0.77 4.88
CA SER A 77 7.25 -0.18 4.44
C SER A 77 7.47 -0.12 2.93
N THR A 78 8.72 -0.22 2.51
CA THR A 78 9.16 0.04 1.13
C THR A 78 9.58 -1.23 0.37
N SER A 79 9.44 -2.40 0.98
CA SER A 79 9.90 -3.67 0.40
C SER A 79 9.20 -4.85 1.05
N SER A 80 9.07 -5.95 0.29
CA SER A 80 8.65 -7.27 0.77
C SER A 80 9.50 -7.81 1.91
N LYS A 81 10.74 -7.33 2.08
CA LYS A 81 11.61 -7.68 3.21
C LYS A 81 11.05 -7.24 4.57
N ALA A 82 10.08 -6.32 4.58
CA ALA A 82 9.37 -5.93 5.80
C ALA A 82 8.34 -6.99 6.25
N CYS A 83 8.05 -8.00 5.42
CA CYS A 83 7.19 -9.12 5.77
C CYS A 83 7.99 -10.16 6.58
N ILE A 84 7.74 -10.18 7.88
CA ILE A 84 8.38 -11.03 8.88
C ILE A 84 7.60 -12.34 8.97
N LYS A 85 8.29 -13.49 8.93
CA LYS A 85 7.64 -14.79 9.15
C LYS A 85 7.05 -14.88 10.55
N CYS A 86 5.90 -15.53 10.68
CA CYS A 86 5.35 -15.82 12.00
C CYS A 86 6.33 -16.69 12.81
N PRO A 87 6.58 -16.34 14.09
CA PRO A 87 7.41 -17.17 14.95
C PRO A 87 6.73 -18.51 15.23
N VAL A 88 7.52 -19.52 15.61
CA VAL A 88 7.02 -20.83 16.03
C VAL A 88 5.98 -20.67 17.14
N GLY A 89 4.87 -21.40 17.05
CA GLY A 89 3.74 -21.27 17.97
C GLY A 89 2.79 -20.12 17.63
N SER A 90 2.97 -19.44 16.49
CA SER A 90 2.04 -18.44 15.95
C SER A 90 1.83 -18.64 14.46
N TYR A 91 0.72 -18.14 13.93
CA TYR A 91 0.37 -18.31 12.53
C TYR A 91 -0.37 -17.09 11.97
N ASN A 92 -0.43 -17.00 10.63
CA ASN A 92 -1.28 -16.07 9.90
C ASN A 92 -1.87 -16.74 8.67
N GLN A 93 -3.19 -16.89 8.65
CA GLN A 93 -3.88 -17.57 7.56
C GLN A 93 -4.09 -16.68 6.32
N PHE A 94 -4.00 -15.36 6.50
CA PHE A 94 -4.38 -14.38 5.50
C PHE A 94 -3.25 -13.41 5.23
N ALA A 95 -3.19 -12.92 4.00
CA ALA A 95 -2.32 -11.80 3.66
C ALA A 95 -2.76 -10.50 4.37
N GLY A 96 -1.85 -9.53 4.46
CA GLY A 96 -2.19 -8.19 4.95
C GLY A 96 -2.26 -8.06 6.47
N ARG A 97 -1.61 -8.98 7.21
CA ARG A 97 -1.66 -9.00 8.67
C ARG A 97 -0.53 -8.16 9.29
N SER A 98 -0.87 -7.39 10.32
CA SER A 98 0.07 -6.57 11.08
C SER A 98 0.71 -7.29 12.28
N ALA A 99 0.20 -8.46 12.64
CA ALA A 99 0.71 -9.33 13.69
C ALA A 99 0.31 -10.79 13.39
N CYS A 100 0.98 -11.76 14.02
CA CYS A 100 0.57 -13.16 14.00
C CYS A 100 -0.38 -13.48 15.15
N VAL A 101 -1.18 -14.52 14.97
CA VAL A 101 -2.05 -15.06 16.02
C VAL A 101 -1.31 -16.18 16.75
N THR A 102 -1.19 -16.07 18.07
CA THR A 102 -0.61 -17.12 18.90
C THR A 102 -1.55 -18.33 18.94
N CYS A 103 -0.98 -19.53 18.90
CA CYS A 103 -1.75 -20.74 19.09
C CYS A 103 -2.14 -20.89 20.58
N ASP A 104 -3.38 -21.26 20.86
CA ASP A 104 -3.79 -21.57 22.23
C ASP A 104 -2.98 -22.74 22.79
N SER A 105 -2.69 -22.70 24.09
CA SER A 105 -1.91 -23.73 24.78
C SER A 105 -2.59 -25.09 24.65
N GLY A 106 -2.07 -25.94 23.76
CA GLY A 106 -2.62 -27.26 23.44
C GLY A 106 -2.81 -27.53 21.94
N ALA A 107 -2.85 -26.48 21.12
CA ALA A 107 -2.84 -26.60 19.66
C ALA A 107 -1.44 -26.27 19.12
N TYR A 108 -0.61 -27.29 18.88
CA TYR A 108 0.56 -27.11 18.04
C TYR A 108 0.08 -26.87 16.60
N CYS A 109 0.18 -25.64 16.09
CA CYS A 109 0.17 -25.43 14.63
C CYS A 109 1.54 -25.87 14.10
N ASP A 110 1.66 -27.17 13.80
CA ASP A 110 2.85 -27.76 13.16
C ASP A 110 3.00 -27.37 11.68
N THR A 111 2.19 -26.45 11.18
CA THR A 111 2.30 -25.94 9.83
C THR A 111 2.80 -24.50 9.86
N VAL A 112 4.12 -24.39 9.63
CA VAL A 112 4.72 -23.25 8.93
C VAL A 112 3.90 -22.95 7.69
N GLY A 113 2.99 -21.99 7.81
CA GLY A 113 2.52 -21.16 6.71
C GLY A 113 3.29 -19.87 6.80
#